data_AF-A0A8C6MML8-F1
#
_entry.id   AF-A0A8C6MML8-F1
#
_cell.length_a   1.000
_cell.length_b   1.000
_cell.length_c   1.000
_cell.angle_alpha   90.00
_cell.angle_beta   90.00
_cell.angle_gamma   90.00
#
_symmetry.space_group_name_H-M   'P 1'
#
loop_
_entity.id
_entity.type
_entity.pdbx_description
1 polymer ?
#
loop_
_entity_poly.entity_id
_entity_poly.type
_entity_poly.pdbx_seq_one_letter_code
_entity_poly.pdbx_strand_id
1 'polypeptide(L)'
;MGRLRGGRWCSRPRRCQPRIPTDPPPIPWALDLPVMLPTPPSQVLQNYSPECEAAVNSHAALELHASFQCLAVAFYLDRDDVALKYFSRFFLLRSHEHSKTAKSLMFLQNRRGGRVSFLDIRKPENQEWESGLQAMQDTLQLEKSVNQSLLNLHKLATGSSDAHLCHFLGTGYLDQQVKFIKELGDHVSNLSNMGSLEGGLAEYVFDKLTLGYGDRED
;
A
#
# COMPACT_ATOMS: atom_id res chain seq x y z
N MET A 1 74.40 23.59 -54.57
CA MET A 1 74.41 22.78 -55.82
C MET A 1 73.26 21.78 -55.76
N GLY A 2 72.55 21.56 -56.88
CA GLY A 2 71.61 20.43 -57.05
C GLY A 2 70.11 20.75 -56.92
N ARG A 3 69.47 21.04 -58.05
CA ARG A 3 68.00 21.04 -58.25
C ARG A 3 67.47 19.60 -58.39
N LEU A 4 66.16 19.40 -58.18
CA LEU A 4 65.14 18.83 -59.11
C LEU A 4 63.94 18.32 -58.27
N ARG A 5 62.78 19.00 -58.25
CA ARG A 5 61.59 18.93 -59.15
C ARG A 5 60.79 17.61 -59.10
N GLY A 6 59.47 17.78 -58.90
CA GLY A 6 58.40 16.81 -59.17
C GLY A 6 57.72 16.36 -57.88
N GLY A 7 56.41 16.42 -57.66
CA GLY A 7 55.25 16.72 -58.50
C GLY A 7 54.02 16.46 -57.60
N ARG A 8 53.00 17.31 -57.71
CA ARG A 8 51.76 17.25 -56.92
C ARG A 8 50.96 15.98 -57.21
N TRP A 9 50.52 15.28 -56.15
CA TRP A 9 49.33 14.43 -56.18
C TRP A 9 48.51 14.64 -54.91
N CYS A 10 47.36 15.31 -55.07
CA CYS A 10 46.33 15.43 -54.05
C CYS A 10 45.76 14.03 -53.77
N SER A 11 46.06 13.48 -52.60
CA SER A 11 45.42 12.25 -52.11
C SER A 11 44.25 12.64 -51.21
N ARG A 12 43.03 12.42 -51.71
CA ARG A 12 41.77 12.64 -50.96
C ARG A 12 41.79 11.87 -49.63
N PRO A 13 41.21 12.40 -48.54
CA PRO A 13 41.05 11.66 -47.31
C PRO A 13 40.07 10.50 -47.51
N ARG A 14 40.45 9.30 -47.06
CA ARG A 14 39.56 8.13 -47.05
C ARG A 14 38.38 8.43 -46.12
N ARG A 15 37.19 8.52 -46.70
CA ARG A 15 35.92 8.58 -45.99
C ARG A 15 35.72 7.25 -45.27
N CYS A 16 35.86 7.22 -43.94
CA CYS A 16 35.38 6.10 -43.14
C CYS A 16 33.87 6.00 -43.33
N GLN A 17 33.39 4.88 -43.85
CA GLN A 17 31.95 4.62 -43.92
C GLN A 17 31.44 4.33 -42.50
N PRO A 18 30.28 4.88 -42.08
CA PRO A 18 29.66 4.50 -40.83
C PRO A 18 29.19 3.04 -40.94
N ARG A 19 29.55 2.21 -39.95
CA ARG A 19 28.96 0.88 -39.80
C ARG A 19 27.48 1.07 -39.46
N ILE A 20 26.61 0.59 -40.33
CA ILE A 20 25.18 0.46 -40.03
C ILE A 20 25.05 -0.56 -38.88
N PRO A 21 24.38 -0.25 -37.77
CA PRO A 21 24.03 -1.26 -36.78
C PRO A 21 23.12 -2.28 -37.46
N THR A 22 23.57 -3.52 -37.57
CA THR A 22 22.67 -4.62 -37.97
C THR A 22 21.77 -4.92 -36.79
N ASP A 23 20.47 -4.69 -36.95
CA ASP A 23 19.48 -5.16 -35.99
C ASP A 23 19.66 -6.67 -35.77
N PRO A 24 19.63 -7.14 -34.52
CA PRO A 24 19.66 -8.58 -34.26
C PRO A 24 18.43 -9.23 -34.91
N PRO A 25 18.56 -10.48 -35.42
CA PRO A 25 17.43 -11.15 -36.04
C PRO A 25 16.29 -11.30 -35.02
N PRO A 26 15.02 -11.17 -35.46
CA PRO A 26 13.88 -11.30 -34.57
C PRO A 26 13.86 -12.71 -33.96
N ILE A 27 13.59 -12.76 -32.65
CA ILE A 27 13.59 -14.00 -31.89
C ILE A 27 12.41 -14.87 -32.37
N PRO A 28 12.58 -16.18 -32.66
CA PRO A 28 11.62 -16.98 -33.43
C PRO A 28 10.29 -17.30 -32.74
N TRP A 29 10.06 -16.85 -31.50
CA TRP A 29 8.86 -17.19 -30.73
C TRP A 29 7.83 -16.06 -30.68
N ALA A 30 8.02 -14.94 -31.38
CA ALA A 30 6.96 -13.95 -31.60
C ALA A 30 5.88 -14.49 -32.57
N LEU A 31 5.31 -15.63 -32.20
CA LEU A 31 4.07 -16.15 -32.74
C LEU A 31 2.95 -15.29 -32.16
N ASP A 32 2.06 -14.87 -33.05
CA ASP A 32 0.86 -14.10 -32.79
C ASP A 32 0.23 -14.46 -31.44
N LEU A 33 0.25 -13.52 -30.50
CA LEU A 33 -0.50 -13.65 -29.26
C LEU A 33 -1.97 -13.83 -29.66
N PRO A 34 -2.65 -14.91 -29.21
CA PRO A 34 -4.04 -15.11 -29.54
C PRO A 34 -4.82 -13.89 -29.04
N VAL A 35 -5.66 -13.32 -29.91
CA VAL A 35 -6.67 -12.33 -29.52
C VAL A 35 -7.41 -12.92 -28.32
N MET A 36 -7.20 -12.34 -27.13
CA MET A 36 -7.85 -12.78 -25.90
C MET A 36 -9.35 -12.62 -26.09
N LEU A 37 -10.04 -13.73 -26.35
CA LEU A 37 -11.50 -13.75 -26.30
C LEU A 37 -11.92 -13.35 -24.88
N PRO A 38 -12.98 -12.53 -24.71
CA PRO A 38 -13.47 -12.16 -23.40
C PRO A 38 -13.75 -13.42 -22.59
N THR A 39 -13.10 -13.54 -21.43
CA THR A 39 -13.39 -14.65 -20.51
C THR A 39 -14.88 -14.61 -20.17
N PRO A 40 -15.60 -15.74 -20.32
CA PRO A 40 -17.01 -15.77 -19.97
C PRO A 40 -17.19 -15.42 -18.49
N PRO A 41 -18.30 -14.74 -18.12
CA PRO A 41 -18.55 -14.36 -16.74
C PRO A 41 -18.63 -15.60 -15.85
N SER A 42 -18.22 -15.44 -14.59
CA SER A 42 -18.26 -16.53 -13.62
C SER A 42 -19.68 -17.06 -13.42
N GLN A 43 -19.84 -18.38 -13.28
CA GLN A 43 -21.14 -19.04 -13.08
C GLN A 43 -21.88 -18.57 -11.82
N VAL A 44 -21.17 -18.02 -10.83
CA VAL A 44 -21.74 -17.52 -9.57
C VAL A 44 -21.93 -16.00 -9.56
N LEU A 45 -21.57 -15.30 -10.64
CA LEU A 45 -21.66 -13.85 -10.73
C LEU A 45 -23.14 -13.43 -10.82
N GLN A 46 -23.61 -12.69 -9.80
CA GLN A 46 -24.96 -12.14 -9.79
C GLN A 46 -24.98 -10.77 -9.07
N ASN A 47 -25.52 -9.77 -9.75
CA ASN A 47 -25.66 -8.39 -9.25
C ASN A 47 -24.34 -7.83 -8.66
N TYR A 48 -23.22 -8.04 -9.34
CA TYR A 48 -21.91 -7.59 -8.93
C TYR A 48 -21.25 -6.88 -10.09
N SER A 49 -21.17 -5.55 -10.01
CA SER A 49 -20.69 -4.71 -11.10
C SER A 49 -19.17 -4.75 -11.23
N PRO A 50 -18.62 -4.60 -12.45
CA PRO A 50 -17.17 -4.49 -12.66
C PRO A 50 -16.53 -3.36 -11.84
N GLU A 51 -17.27 -2.26 -11.61
CA GLU A 51 -16.82 -1.15 -10.79
C GLU A 51 -16.72 -1.54 -9.30
N CYS A 52 -17.69 -2.30 -8.77
CA CYS A 52 -17.61 -2.88 -7.43
C CYS A 52 -16.44 -3.88 -7.32
N GLU A 53 -16.25 -4.71 -8.35
CA GLU A 53 -15.16 -5.69 -8.43
C GLU A 53 -13.78 -5.01 -8.34
N ALA A 54 -13.57 -3.97 -9.16
CA ALA A 54 -12.34 -3.19 -9.14
C ALA A 54 -12.14 -2.43 -7.83
N ALA A 55 -13.21 -1.87 -7.25
CA ALA A 55 -13.14 -1.12 -6.01
C ALA A 55 -12.83 -2.02 -4.80
N VAL A 56 -13.38 -3.25 -4.74
CA VAL A 56 -13.03 -4.23 -3.69
C VAL A 56 -11.55 -4.64 -3.80
N ASN A 57 -11.04 -4.91 -5.01
CA ASN A 57 -9.62 -5.17 -5.22
C ASN A 57 -8.74 -4.00 -4.76
N SER A 58 -9.12 -2.77 -5.11
CA SER A 58 -8.39 -1.57 -4.74
C SER A 58 -8.37 -1.34 -3.23
N HIS A 59 -9.51 -1.57 -2.56
CA HIS A 59 -9.62 -1.45 -1.12
C HIS A 59 -8.84 -2.56 -0.38
N ALA A 60 -8.87 -3.80 -0.88
CA ALA A 60 -8.05 -4.88 -0.33
C ALA A 60 -6.54 -4.59 -0.43
N ALA A 61 -6.09 -3.97 -1.53
CA ALA A 61 -4.71 -3.52 -1.66
C ALA A 61 -4.36 -2.38 -0.69
N LEU A 62 -5.30 -1.45 -0.46
CA LEU A 62 -5.13 -0.37 0.53
C LEU A 62 -5.02 -0.93 1.97
N GLU A 63 -5.80 -1.96 2.30
CA GLU A 63 -5.71 -2.65 3.59
C GLU A 63 -4.35 -3.35 3.77
N LEU A 64 -3.82 -3.98 2.71
CA LEU A 64 -2.46 -4.55 2.76
C LEU A 64 -1.38 -3.45 2.89
N HIS A 65 -1.57 -2.30 2.26
CA HIS A 65 -0.68 -1.15 2.45
C HIS A 65 -0.73 -0.63 3.89
N ALA A 66 -1.92 -0.49 4.48
CA ALA A 66 -2.08 -0.07 5.86
C ALA A 66 -1.46 -1.08 6.85
N SER A 67 -1.62 -2.38 6.56
CA SER A 67 -0.96 -3.46 7.28
C SER A 67 0.57 -3.32 7.24
N PHE A 68 1.14 -3.03 6.07
CA PHE A 68 2.58 -2.86 5.92
C PHE A 68 3.11 -1.60 6.61
N GLN A 69 2.37 -0.49 6.57
CA GLN A 69 2.72 0.73 7.30
C GLN A 69 2.73 0.50 8.82
N CYS A 70 1.68 -0.12 9.37
CA CYS A 70 1.66 -0.48 10.80
C CYS A 70 2.82 -1.42 11.17
N LEU A 71 3.15 -2.37 10.29
CA LEU A 71 4.30 -3.26 10.52
C LEU A 71 5.61 -2.48 10.60
N ALA A 72 5.85 -1.55 9.67
CA ALA A 72 7.06 -0.74 9.65
C ALA A 72 7.16 0.15 10.90
N VAL A 73 6.06 0.77 11.32
CA VAL A 73 5.99 1.55 12.56
C VAL A 73 6.32 0.67 13.77
N ALA A 74 5.74 -0.53 13.85
CA ALA A 74 5.98 -1.44 14.96
C ALA A 74 7.45 -1.82 15.12
N PHE A 75 8.12 -2.14 14.01
CA PHE A 75 9.54 -2.51 14.04
C PHE A 75 10.46 -1.32 14.29
N TYR A 76 10.06 -0.10 13.90
CA TYR A 76 10.78 1.11 14.29
C TYR A 76 10.71 1.32 15.82
N LEU A 77 9.52 1.18 16.41
CA LEU A 77 9.30 1.41 17.86
C LEU A 77 9.95 0.33 18.75
N ASP A 78 10.27 -0.84 18.19
CA ASP A 78 10.96 -1.95 18.89
C ASP A 78 12.49 -1.82 18.91
N ARG A 79 13.08 -0.90 18.13
CA ARG A 79 14.54 -0.71 18.09
C ARG A 79 15.11 -0.40 19.47
N ASP A 80 16.36 -0.78 19.71
CA ASP A 80 17.03 -0.57 20.99
C ASP A 80 17.20 0.92 21.35
N ASP A 81 17.28 1.80 20.35
CA ASP A 81 17.38 3.25 20.51
C ASP A 81 16.03 3.97 20.65
N VAL A 82 14.90 3.25 20.58
CA VAL A 82 13.54 3.77 20.79
C VAL A 82 12.85 3.07 21.98
N ALA A 83 12.85 1.73 21.99
CA ALA A 83 12.46 0.85 23.08
C ALA A 83 11.03 1.03 23.64
N LEU A 84 10.05 1.35 22.79
CA LEU A 84 8.64 1.50 23.14
C LEU A 84 7.85 0.22 22.87
N LYS A 85 8.05 -0.78 23.74
CA LYS A 85 7.54 -2.16 23.58
C LYS A 85 6.02 -2.24 23.33
N TYR A 86 5.20 -1.52 24.11
CA TYR A 86 3.74 -1.65 24.01
C TYR A 86 3.18 -0.87 22.83
N PHE A 87 3.83 0.22 22.43
CA PHE A 87 3.59 0.83 21.13
C PHE A 87 3.86 -0.14 19.98
N SER A 88 5.03 -0.80 19.98
CA SER A 88 5.35 -1.79 18.95
C SER A 88 4.28 -2.87 18.86
N ARG A 89 3.88 -3.45 20.00
CA ARG A 89 2.82 -4.47 20.04
C ARG A 89 1.47 -3.94 19.54
N PHE A 90 1.08 -2.72 19.92
CA PHE A 90 -0.15 -2.10 19.44
C PHE A 90 -0.15 -2.08 17.90
N PHE A 91 0.91 -1.59 17.27
CA PHE A 91 1.02 -1.53 15.82
C PHE A 91 1.15 -2.91 15.15
N LEU A 92 1.77 -3.90 15.79
CA LEU A 92 1.74 -5.29 15.30
C LEU A 92 0.31 -5.83 15.24
N LEU A 93 -0.48 -5.64 16.31
CA LEU A 93 -1.88 -6.06 16.33
C LEU A 93 -2.67 -5.34 15.23
N ARG A 94 -2.45 -4.04 15.03
CA ARG A 94 -3.05 -3.28 13.94
C ARG A 94 -2.70 -3.85 12.57
N SER A 95 -1.43 -4.15 12.34
CA SER A 95 -0.97 -4.78 11.11
C SER A 95 -1.73 -6.09 10.82
N HIS A 96 -1.93 -6.92 11.85
CA HIS A 96 -2.68 -8.17 11.73
C HIS A 96 -4.16 -7.96 11.39
N GLU A 97 -4.84 -6.99 12.02
CA GLU A 97 -6.25 -6.70 11.74
C GLU A 97 -6.45 -6.20 10.29
N HIS A 98 -5.61 -5.30 9.79
CA HIS A 98 -5.66 -4.89 8.37
C HIS A 98 -5.42 -6.05 7.40
N SER A 99 -4.44 -6.90 7.69
CA SER A 99 -4.18 -8.12 6.91
C SER A 99 -5.38 -9.08 6.90
N LYS A 100 -6.10 -9.18 8.01
CA LYS A 100 -7.32 -9.99 8.14
C LYS A 100 -8.48 -9.39 7.33
N THR A 101 -8.66 -8.08 7.40
CA THR A 101 -9.64 -7.34 6.58
C THR A 101 -9.38 -7.52 5.08
N ALA A 102 -8.13 -7.36 4.63
CA ALA A 102 -7.76 -7.59 3.24
C ALA A 102 -8.11 -9.02 2.77
N LYS A 103 -7.78 -10.04 3.57
CA LYS A 103 -8.13 -11.44 3.27
C LYS A 103 -9.64 -11.64 3.20
N SER A 104 -10.40 -11.04 4.11
CA SER A 104 -11.86 -11.10 4.11
C SER A 104 -12.48 -10.52 2.84
N LEU A 105 -11.96 -9.39 2.35
CA LEU A 105 -12.35 -8.78 1.07
C LEU A 105 -12.01 -9.69 -0.12
N MET A 106 -10.84 -10.33 -0.12
CA MET A 106 -10.46 -11.29 -1.17
C MET A 106 -11.37 -12.53 -1.17
N PHE A 107 -11.79 -13.01 0.01
CA PHE A 107 -12.79 -14.08 0.08
C PHE A 107 -14.16 -13.63 -0.44
N LEU A 108 -14.59 -12.40 -0.15
CA LEU A 108 -15.81 -11.82 -0.70
C LEU A 108 -15.74 -11.76 -2.24
N GLN A 109 -14.62 -11.30 -2.80
CA GLN A 109 -14.38 -11.20 -4.23
C GLN A 109 -14.64 -12.55 -4.93
N ASN A 110 -14.01 -13.61 -4.43
CA ASN A 110 -14.18 -14.96 -4.96
C ASN A 110 -15.61 -15.48 -4.77
N ARG A 111 -16.24 -15.21 -3.62
CA ARG A 111 -17.61 -15.62 -3.32
C ARG A 111 -18.63 -14.99 -4.29
N ARG A 112 -18.40 -13.74 -4.70
CA ARG A 112 -19.28 -13.01 -5.64
C ARG A 112 -18.98 -13.31 -7.11
N GLY A 113 -17.97 -14.14 -7.40
CA GLY A 113 -17.60 -14.53 -8.76
C GLY A 113 -16.64 -13.57 -9.46
N GLY A 114 -16.15 -12.54 -8.76
CA GLY A 114 -15.11 -11.64 -9.25
C GLY A 114 -13.74 -12.31 -9.29
N ARG A 115 -12.71 -11.56 -9.70
CA ARG A 115 -11.31 -11.98 -9.73
C ARG A 115 -10.51 -11.09 -8.80
N VAL A 116 -9.69 -11.73 -7.97
CA VAL A 116 -8.72 -11.03 -7.13
C VAL A 116 -7.58 -10.56 -8.02
N SER A 117 -7.31 -9.26 -7.99
CA SER A 117 -6.15 -8.66 -8.65
C SER A 117 -5.16 -8.22 -7.59
N PHE A 118 -3.98 -8.83 -7.58
CA PHE A 118 -2.88 -8.41 -6.70
C PHE A 118 -2.22 -7.16 -7.28
N LEU A 119 -2.38 -6.04 -6.58
CA LEU A 119 -1.76 -4.77 -6.92
C LEU A 119 -0.44 -4.59 -6.16
N ASP A 120 0.43 -3.74 -6.68
CA ASP A 120 1.68 -3.39 -6.01
C ASP A 120 1.40 -2.72 -4.65
N ILE A 121 1.95 -3.30 -3.59
CA ILE A 121 1.92 -2.71 -2.26
C ILE A 121 3.15 -1.81 -2.13
N ARG A 122 2.93 -0.50 -2.15
CA ARG A 122 4.02 0.47 -2.02
C ARG A 122 4.65 0.37 -0.63
N LYS A 123 5.95 0.65 -0.57
CA LYS A 123 6.63 0.82 0.71
C LYS A 123 6.06 2.05 1.45
N PRO A 124 6.09 2.04 2.79
CA PRO A 124 5.77 3.23 3.58
C PRO A 124 6.62 4.43 3.15
N GLU A 125 6.02 5.61 3.12
CA GLU A 125 6.70 6.86 2.77
C GLU A 125 7.73 7.24 3.84
N ASN A 126 7.34 7.12 5.11
CA ASN A 126 8.21 7.29 6.27
C ASN A 126 8.74 5.93 6.71
N GLN A 127 10.03 5.87 7.02
CA GLN A 127 10.71 4.68 7.59
C GLN A 127 11.42 5.00 8.91
N GLU A 128 11.48 6.28 9.26
CA GLU A 128 11.98 6.82 10.51
C GLU A 128 10.87 7.72 11.04
N TRP A 129 10.51 7.53 12.29
CA TRP A 129 9.57 8.41 12.99
C TRP A 129 10.36 9.22 14.01
N GLU A 130 9.89 10.42 14.35
CA GLU A 130 10.57 11.23 15.39
C GLU A 130 10.15 10.82 16.80
N SER A 131 8.96 10.24 16.94
CA SER A 131 8.32 9.95 18.22
C SER A 131 7.14 8.99 18.07
N GLY A 132 6.71 8.36 19.17
CA GLY A 132 5.47 7.57 19.21
C GLY A 132 4.23 8.41 18.92
N LEU A 133 4.23 9.70 19.30
CA LEU A 133 3.18 10.65 18.92
C LEU A 133 3.09 10.83 17.40
N GLN A 134 4.22 11.04 16.70
CA GLN A 134 4.22 11.19 15.24
C GLN A 134 3.68 9.92 14.57
N ALA A 135 4.10 8.74 15.04
CA ALA A 135 3.59 7.46 14.54
C ALA A 135 2.07 7.31 14.70
N MET A 136 1.51 7.72 15.84
CA MET A 136 0.05 7.73 16.08
C MET A 136 -0.68 8.72 15.17
N GLN A 137 -0.11 9.90 14.94
CA GLN A 137 -0.70 10.91 14.06
C GLN A 137 -0.70 10.48 12.59
N ASP A 138 0.42 9.94 12.10
CA ASP A 138 0.54 9.40 10.75
C ASP A 138 -0.49 8.28 10.52
N THR A 139 -0.59 7.36 11.48
CA THR A 139 -1.56 6.26 11.41
C THR A 139 -2.99 6.78 11.46
N LEU A 140 -3.30 7.78 12.29
CA LEU A 140 -4.63 8.39 12.31
C LEU A 140 -5.03 8.98 10.95
N GLN A 141 -4.08 9.56 10.19
CA GLN A 141 -4.37 10.06 8.84
C GLN A 141 -4.57 8.92 7.83
N LEU A 142 -3.76 7.87 7.95
CA LEU A 142 -3.94 6.64 7.16
C LEU A 142 -5.32 6.03 7.39
N GLU A 143 -5.76 5.87 8.63
CA GLU A 143 -7.07 5.29 8.96
C GLU A 143 -8.24 6.12 8.44
N LYS A 144 -8.11 7.45 8.46
CA LYS A 144 -9.11 8.33 7.83
C LYS A 144 -9.17 8.12 6.32
N SER A 145 -8.03 7.86 5.68
CA SER A 145 -7.94 7.56 4.25
C SER A 145 -8.54 6.19 3.91
N VAL A 146 -8.27 5.17 4.74
CA VAL A 146 -8.91 3.84 4.67
C VAL A 146 -10.42 3.96 4.81
N ASN A 147 -10.90 4.71 5.81
CA ASN A 147 -12.34 4.96 6.00
C ASN A 147 -12.97 5.66 4.80
N GLN A 148 -12.30 6.67 4.24
CA GLN A 148 -12.80 7.36 3.06
C GLN A 148 -12.92 6.42 1.86
N SER A 149 -11.96 5.52 1.67
CA SER A 149 -12.02 4.46 0.66
C SER A 149 -13.22 3.53 0.88
N LEU A 150 -13.47 3.14 2.13
CA LEU A 150 -14.60 2.29 2.52
C LEU A 150 -15.95 2.97 2.25
N LEU A 151 -16.08 4.26 2.59
CA LEU A 151 -17.26 5.07 2.30
C LEU A 151 -17.52 5.21 0.79
N ASN A 152 -16.45 5.41 0.00
CA ASN A 152 -16.54 5.48 -1.45
C ASN A 152 -17.00 4.15 -2.04
N LEU A 153 -16.47 3.02 -1.54
CA LEU A 153 -16.90 1.68 -1.93
C LEU A 153 -18.37 1.43 -1.57
N HIS A 154 -18.81 1.82 -0.38
CA HIS A 154 -20.22 1.71 0.03
C HIS A 154 -21.14 2.55 -0.87
N LYS A 155 -20.73 3.78 -1.22
CA LYS A 155 -21.48 4.64 -2.14
C LYS A 155 -21.60 4.00 -3.54
N LEU A 156 -20.54 3.39 -4.03
CA LEU A 156 -20.52 2.69 -5.32
C LEU A 156 -21.44 1.47 -5.31
N ALA A 157 -21.39 0.68 -4.23
CA ALA A 157 -22.30 -0.45 -4.01
C ALA A 157 -23.77 0.00 -3.99
N THR A 158 -24.06 1.11 -3.30
CA THR A 158 -25.39 1.71 -3.23
C THR A 158 -25.86 2.16 -4.61
N GLY A 159 -25.02 2.86 -5.37
CA GLY A 159 -25.32 3.29 -6.74
C GLY A 159 -25.54 2.13 -7.71
N SER A 160 -24.89 0.99 -7.46
CA SER A 160 -25.06 -0.25 -8.24
C SER A 160 -26.23 -1.12 -7.77
N SER A 161 -27.00 -0.67 -6.77
CA SER A 161 -28.06 -1.47 -6.13
C SER A 161 -27.58 -2.83 -5.59
N ASP A 162 -26.32 -2.93 -5.16
CA ASP A 162 -25.77 -4.14 -4.55
C ASP A 162 -26.02 -4.16 -3.03
N ALA A 163 -27.22 -4.59 -2.65
CA ALA A 163 -27.64 -4.65 -1.25
C ALA A 163 -26.74 -5.57 -0.39
N HIS A 164 -26.21 -6.66 -0.97
CA HIS A 164 -25.35 -7.59 -0.24
C HIS A 164 -24.00 -6.95 0.07
N LEU A 165 -23.38 -6.25 -0.90
CA LEU A 165 -22.12 -5.55 -0.65
C LEU A 165 -22.31 -4.41 0.36
N CYS A 166 -23.37 -3.61 0.25
CA CYS A 166 -23.69 -2.59 1.26
C CYS A 166 -23.79 -3.20 2.67
N HIS A 167 -24.53 -4.31 2.80
CA HIS A 167 -24.67 -5.01 4.07
C HIS A 167 -23.33 -5.55 4.58
N PHE A 168 -22.50 -6.17 3.73
CA PHE A 168 -21.18 -6.67 4.10
C PHE A 168 -20.28 -5.56 4.65
N LEU A 169 -20.28 -4.38 4.03
CA LEU A 169 -19.48 -3.24 4.49
C LEU A 169 -20.03 -2.62 5.78
N GLY A 170 -21.36 -2.63 5.94
CA GLY A 170 -22.05 -2.10 7.12
C GLY A 170 -22.02 -3.03 8.35
N THR A 171 -21.85 -4.34 8.17
CA THR A 171 -21.95 -5.33 9.27
C THR A 171 -20.73 -5.40 10.19
N GLY A 172 -19.69 -4.61 9.94
CA GLY A 172 -18.54 -4.54 10.84
C GLY A 172 -17.52 -3.48 10.46
N TYR A 173 -17.17 -3.36 9.19
CA TYR A 173 -16.05 -2.52 8.78
C TYR A 173 -16.26 -1.03 9.11
N LEU A 174 -17.42 -0.46 8.75
CA LEU A 174 -17.68 0.96 8.98
C LEU A 174 -17.69 1.33 10.47
N ASP A 175 -18.30 0.50 11.32
CA ASP A 175 -18.35 0.73 12.77
C ASP A 175 -16.97 0.52 13.43
N GLN A 176 -16.25 -0.55 13.04
CA GLN A 176 -14.88 -0.81 13.50
C GLN A 176 -13.94 0.35 13.13
N GLN A 177 -14.07 0.88 11.92
CA GLN A 177 -13.23 1.98 11.45
C GLN A 177 -13.47 3.27 12.26
N VAL A 178 -14.72 3.61 12.55
CA VAL A 178 -15.04 4.79 13.38
C VAL A 178 -14.53 4.62 14.82
N LYS A 179 -14.72 3.43 15.41
CA LYS A 179 -14.20 3.11 16.74
C LYS A 179 -12.68 3.25 16.80
N PHE A 180 -11.99 2.75 15.78
CA PHE A 180 -10.53 2.81 15.75
C PHE A 180 -10.00 4.23 15.52
N ILE A 181 -10.62 5.01 14.63
CA ILE A 181 -10.27 6.43 14.46
C ILE A 181 -10.45 7.20 15.77
N LYS A 182 -11.49 6.87 16.55
CA LYS A 182 -11.71 7.46 17.87
C LYS A 182 -10.62 7.07 18.87
N GLU A 183 -10.26 5.78 18.93
CA GLU A 183 -9.19 5.27 19.80
C GLU A 183 -7.85 5.97 19.50
N LEU A 184 -7.45 6.03 18.22
CA LEU A 184 -6.24 6.76 17.80
C LEU A 184 -6.32 8.25 18.12
N GLY A 185 -7.48 8.88 17.92
CA GLY A 185 -7.69 10.29 18.27
C GLY A 185 -7.52 10.57 19.77
N ASP A 186 -7.98 9.64 20.62
CA ASP A 186 -7.80 9.72 22.07
C ASP A 186 -6.32 9.57 22.45
N HIS A 187 -5.62 8.62 21.84
CA HIS A 187 -4.18 8.42 22.06
C HIS A 187 -3.38 9.66 21.65
N VAL A 188 -3.63 10.22 20.47
CA VAL A 188 -2.99 11.46 20.00
C VAL A 188 -3.27 12.62 20.96
N SER A 189 -4.50 12.77 21.44
CA SER A 189 -4.87 13.83 22.37
C SER A 189 -4.15 13.67 23.72
N ASN A 190 -4.10 12.45 24.26
CA ASN A 190 -3.41 12.16 25.51
C ASN A 190 -1.91 12.47 25.42
N LEU A 191 -1.25 11.97 24.37
CA LEU A 191 0.18 12.23 24.14
C LEU A 191 0.48 13.73 23.92
N SER A 192 -0.36 14.42 23.13
CA SER A 192 -0.18 15.86 22.88
C SER A 192 -0.33 16.70 24.15
N ASN A 193 -1.27 16.34 25.02
CA ASN A 193 -1.49 17.05 26.29
C ASN A 193 -0.38 16.74 27.31
N MET A 194 0.17 15.52 27.28
CA MET A 194 1.32 15.12 28.12
C MET A 194 2.65 15.74 27.66
N GLY A 195 2.76 16.19 26.40
CA GLY A 195 3.98 16.77 25.82
C GLY A 195 4.47 18.09 26.44
N SER A 196 3.82 18.57 27.51
CA SER A 196 4.35 19.62 28.39
C SER A 196 5.35 19.09 29.43
N LEU A 197 5.42 17.77 29.63
CA LEU A 197 6.54 17.06 30.25
C LEU A 197 7.57 16.70 29.16
N GLU A 198 8.86 16.68 29.48
CA GLU A 198 9.93 16.27 28.54
C GLU A 198 9.50 15.05 27.70
N GLY A 199 9.48 15.19 26.37
CA GLY A 199 8.72 14.30 25.47
C GLY A 199 8.97 12.79 25.65
N GLY A 200 10.20 12.39 25.98
CA GLY A 200 10.52 10.98 26.24
C GLY A 200 9.84 10.39 27.49
N LEU A 201 9.61 11.19 28.54
CA LEU A 201 8.91 10.72 29.74
C LEU A 201 7.42 10.52 29.48
N ALA A 202 6.80 11.42 28.71
CA ALA A 202 5.39 11.32 28.34
C ALA A 202 5.11 10.01 27.57
N GLU A 203 5.94 9.71 26.56
CA GLU A 203 5.79 8.48 25.77
C GLU A 203 6.05 7.22 26.58
N TYR A 204 7.07 7.23 27.44
CA TYR A 204 7.34 6.11 28.33
C TYR A 204 6.17 5.82 29.28
N VAL A 205 5.61 6.85 29.91
CA VAL A 205 4.45 6.71 30.80
C VAL A 205 3.23 6.19 30.03
N PHE A 206 2.98 6.72 28.83
CA PHE A 206 1.88 6.28 27.98
C PHE A 206 2.02 4.82 27.53
N ASP A 207 3.23 4.43 27.11
CA ASP A 207 3.59 3.05 26.74
C ASP A 207 3.21 2.08 27.86
N LYS A 208 3.61 2.39 29.10
CA LYS A 208 3.35 1.50 30.25
C LYS A 208 1.91 1.53 30.75
N LEU A 209 1.29 2.70 30.87
CA LEU A 209 0.01 2.84 31.56
C LEU A 209 -1.20 2.72 30.65
N THR A 210 -1.09 3.15 29.39
CA THR A 210 -2.21 3.12 28.44
C THR A 210 -2.14 1.89 27.54
N LEU A 211 -1.00 1.68 26.88
CA LEU A 211 -0.87 0.54 25.95
C LEU A 211 -0.50 -0.77 26.67
N GLY A 212 0.18 -0.69 27.81
CA GLY A 212 0.56 -1.86 28.60
C GLY A 212 -0.54 -2.51 29.42
N TYR A 213 -1.67 -1.83 29.68
CA TYR A 213 -2.74 -2.39 30.54
C TYR A 213 -3.64 -3.41 29.84
N GLY A 214 -3.64 -3.44 28.50
CA GLY A 214 -4.35 -4.47 27.72
C GLY A 214 -3.79 -5.90 27.89
N ASP A 215 -2.70 -6.05 28.64
CA ASP A 215 -1.92 -7.28 28.79
C ASP A 215 -2.29 -8.12 30.03
N ARG A 216 -3.36 -7.75 30.75
CA ARG A 216 -3.78 -8.48 31.97
C ARG A 216 -4.89 -9.51 31.73
N GLU A 217 -5.38 -9.63 30.50
CA GLU A 217 -6.51 -10.52 30.16
C GLU A 217 -6.22 -11.51 29.00
N ASP A 218 -4.96 -11.73 28.63
CA ASP A 218 -4.54 -12.83 27.75
C ASP A 218 -3.84 -13.96 28.53
#